data_AF-A0A2W1JT22-F1
#
_entry.id   AF-A0A2W1JT22-F1
#
_cell.length_a   1.000
_cell.length_b   1.000
_cell.length_c   1.000
_cell.angle_alpha   90.00
_cell.angle_beta   90.00
_cell.angle_gamma   90.00
#
_symmetry.space_group_name_H-M   'P 1'
#
loop_
_entity.id
_entity.type
_entity.pdbx_description
1 polymer ?
#
loop_
_entity_poly.entity_id
_entity_poly.type
_entity_poly.pdbx_seq_one_letter_code
_entity_poly.pdbx_strand_id
1 'polypeptide(L)'
;MKIFNLSYRQWQKRNSEAFHPRPKAQQRQLRQQGYNNRGWANVRQSWQLLTATFDTSRMNDVSRQAVWSELDKETAGMTHIQKAEYALDRMKKRFNQLQENYQ
;
A
#
# COMPACT_ATOMS: atom_id res chain seq x y z
N MET A 1 -21.57 16.12 -0.01
CA MET A 1 -20.58 15.32 0.73
C MET A 1 -20.20 16.10 2.00
N LYS A 2 -20.60 15.65 3.19
CA LYS A 2 -20.38 16.37 4.45
C LYS A 2 -18.90 16.31 4.83
N ILE A 3 -18.16 17.34 4.45
CA ILE A 3 -16.81 17.59 4.95
C ILE A 3 -16.99 17.93 6.43
N PHE A 4 -16.51 17.04 7.31
CA PHE A 4 -16.58 17.19 8.77
C PHE A 4 -16.36 18.65 9.20
N ASN A 5 -17.20 19.16 10.12
CA ASN A 5 -17.14 20.51 10.75
C ASN A 5 -15.85 20.71 11.59
N LEU A 6 -14.69 20.37 11.04
CA LEU A 6 -13.40 20.48 11.68
C LEU A 6 -12.79 21.83 11.33
N SER A 7 -12.34 22.54 12.36
CA SER A 7 -11.48 23.71 12.23
C SER A 7 -10.11 23.34 11.66
N TYR A 8 -9.34 24.37 11.29
CA TYR A 8 -8.00 24.19 10.69
C TYR A 8 -7.07 23.42 11.60
N ARG A 9 -7.08 23.76 12.89
CA ARG A 9 -6.28 23.08 13.90
C ARG A 9 -6.67 21.62 14.04
N GLN A 10 -7.96 21.31 13.98
CA GLN A 10 -8.43 19.94 14.05
C GLN A 10 -8.02 19.13 12.82
N TRP A 11 -8.09 19.72 11.62
CA TRP A 11 -7.55 19.09 10.41
C TRP A 11 -6.04 18.84 10.50
N GLN A 12 -5.27 19.84 10.96
CA GLN A 12 -3.84 19.69 11.16
C GLN A 12 -3.52 18.57 12.14
N LYS A 13 -4.22 18.53 13.28
CA LYS A 13 -4.07 17.49 14.31
C LYS A 13 -4.35 16.11 13.71
N ARG A 14 -5.48 15.94 13.03
CA ARG A 14 -5.86 14.68 12.38
C ARG A 14 -4.81 14.20 11.37
N ASN A 15 -4.30 15.10 10.53
CA ASN A 15 -3.26 14.74 9.57
C ASN A 15 -1.97 14.29 10.27
N SER A 16 -1.55 14.98 11.33
CA SER A 16 -0.38 14.59 12.11
C SER A 16 -0.57 13.22 12.78
N GLU A 17 -1.74 12.97 13.37
CA GLU A 17 -2.09 11.68 13.98
C GLU A 17 -2.09 10.53 12.96
N ALA A 18 -2.51 10.78 11.72
CA ALA A 18 -2.46 9.79 10.65
C ALA A 18 -1.08 9.64 9.99
N PHE A 19 -0.21 10.65 10.10
CA PHE A 19 1.10 10.68 9.44
C PHE A 19 2.22 10.12 10.33
N HIS A 20 2.28 10.50 11.61
CA HIS A 20 3.40 10.17 12.49
C HIS A 20 3.58 8.69 12.84
N PRO A 21 2.51 7.88 12.99
CA PRO A 21 2.65 6.44 13.24
C PRO A 21 3.24 5.66 12.06
N ARG A 22 3.28 6.24 10.85
CA ARG A 22 3.75 5.55 9.66
C ARG A 22 5.27 5.32 9.70
N PRO A 23 5.79 4.23 9.10
CA PRO A 23 7.23 4.01 8.96
C PRO A 23 7.94 5.17 8.26
N LYS A 24 9.21 5.42 8.61
CA LYS A 24 10.00 6.52 8.04
C LYS A 24 10.08 6.50 6.51
N ALA A 25 10.13 5.32 5.91
CA ALA A 25 10.09 5.16 4.45
C ALA A 25 8.77 5.68 3.85
N GLN A 26 7.63 5.34 4.44
CA GLN A 26 6.32 5.82 4.00
C GLN A 26 6.15 7.32 4.25
N GLN A 27 6.63 7.83 5.38
CA GLN A 27 6.65 9.28 5.64
C GLN A 27 7.45 10.04 4.58
N ARG A 28 8.60 9.50 4.15
CA ARG A 28 9.41 10.06 3.06
C ARG A 28 8.66 10.03 1.73
N GLN A 29 8.06 8.91 1.38
CA GLN A 29 7.27 8.78 0.15
C GLN A 29 6.10 9.76 0.11
N LEU A 30 5.34 9.88 1.21
CA LEU A 30 4.24 10.84 1.31
C LEU A 30 4.70 12.28 1.12
N ARG A 31 5.87 12.65 1.67
CA ARG A 31 6.47 13.98 1.46
C ARG A 31 6.88 14.20 0.00
N GLN A 32 7.45 13.19 -0.65
CA GLN A 32 7.78 13.24 -2.08
C GLN A 32 6.51 13.38 -2.94
N GLN A 33 5.39 12.81 -2.50
CA GLN A 33 4.08 12.93 -3.13
C GLN A 33 3.36 14.26 -2.79
N GLY A 34 3.99 15.17 -2.05
CA GLY A 34 3.45 16.50 -1.77
C GLY A 34 2.72 16.65 -0.43
N TYR A 35 2.89 15.73 0.52
CA TYR A 35 2.35 15.90 1.88
C TYR A 35 2.87 17.19 2.54
N ASN A 36 1.95 18.09 2.89
CA ASN A 36 2.21 19.34 3.57
C ASN A 36 1.05 19.75 4.50
N ASN A 37 1.31 19.77 5.80
CA ASN A 37 0.31 20.07 6.83
C ASN A 37 0.19 21.56 7.19
N ARG A 38 0.50 22.47 6.25
CA ARG A 38 0.42 23.92 6.41
C ARG A 38 -0.35 24.57 5.26
N GLY A 39 -1.29 25.46 5.58
CA GLY A 39 -2.20 26.10 4.65
C GLY A 39 -3.43 25.23 4.37
N TRP A 40 -4.61 25.85 4.31
CA TRP A 40 -5.88 25.12 4.25
C TRP A 40 -6.00 24.20 3.02
N ALA A 41 -5.53 24.65 1.85
CA ALA A 41 -5.51 23.86 0.63
C ALA A 41 -4.65 22.59 0.79
N ASN A 42 -3.41 22.76 1.23
CA ASN A 42 -2.45 21.66 1.41
C ASN A 42 -2.90 20.68 2.49
N VAL A 43 -3.51 21.16 3.57
CA VAL A 43 -4.03 20.31 4.65
C VAL A 43 -5.14 19.38 4.14
N ARG A 44 -6.01 19.87 3.25
CA ARG A 44 -7.05 19.03 2.62
C ARG A 44 -6.45 18.03 1.63
N GLN A 45 -5.53 18.48 0.78
CA GLN A 45 -4.85 17.61 -0.19
C GLN A 45 -4.02 16.52 0.51
N SER A 46 -3.33 16.88 1.59
CA SER A 46 -2.54 15.93 2.41
C SER A 46 -3.41 14.86 3.05
N TRP A 47 -4.64 15.19 3.44
CA TRP A 47 -5.58 14.18 3.92
C TRP A 47 -5.97 13.21 2.82
N GLN A 48 -6.21 13.68 1.59
CA GLN A 48 -6.50 12.81 0.45
C GLN A 48 -5.34 11.85 0.17
N LEU A 49 -4.09 12.34 0.23
CA LEU A 49 -2.89 11.50 0.09
C LEU A 49 -2.78 10.45 1.22
N LEU A 50 -3.03 10.86 2.47
CA LEU A 50 -3.04 9.97 3.61
C LEU A 50 -4.11 8.87 3.47
N THR A 51 -5.30 9.20 2.97
CA THR A 51 -6.39 8.23 2.77
C THR A 51 -6.18 7.32 1.56
N ALA A 52 -5.61 7.82 0.46
CA ALA A 52 -5.32 7.01 -0.72
C ALA A 52 -4.28 5.90 -0.44
N THR A 53 -3.38 6.14 0.50
CA THR A 53 -2.37 5.13 0.92
C THR A 53 -2.92 4.09 1.91
N PHE A 54 -4.12 4.28 2.48
CA PHE A 54 -4.75 3.25 3.33
C PHE A 54 -5.24 2.05 2.53
N ASP A 55 -5.58 2.21 1.25
CA ASP A 55 -6.01 1.08 0.41
C ASP A 55 -4.84 0.18 -0.01
N THR A 56 -3.65 0.73 -0.21
CA THR A 56 -2.47 -0.05 -0.61
C THR A 56 -1.79 -0.75 0.56
N SER A 57 -1.91 -0.24 1.80
CA SER A 57 -1.28 -0.90 2.96
C SER A 57 -2.05 -2.14 3.43
N ARG A 58 -3.40 -2.14 3.35
CA ARG A 58 -4.20 -3.35 3.65
C ARG A 58 -3.95 -4.46 2.63
N MET A 59 -3.64 -4.12 1.38
CA MET A 59 -3.29 -5.12 0.36
C MET A 59 -1.86 -5.65 0.48
N ASN A 60 -0.93 -4.94 1.14
CA ASN A 60 0.48 -5.35 1.18
C ASN A 60 0.86 -6.20 2.39
N ASP A 61 0.25 -5.99 3.57
CA ASP A 61 0.63 -6.72 4.79
C ASP A 61 -0.03 -8.10 4.90
N VAL A 62 -1.29 -8.22 4.46
CA VAL A 62 -2.00 -9.50 4.42
C VAL A 62 -1.49 -10.39 3.27
N SER A 63 -0.89 -9.82 2.24
CA SER A 63 -0.55 -10.57 1.01
C SER A 63 0.84 -11.21 1.02
N ARG A 64 1.85 -10.66 1.69
CA ARG A 64 3.19 -11.27 1.61
C ARG A 64 3.29 -12.57 2.42
N GLN A 65 2.96 -12.53 3.71
CA GLN A 65 3.08 -13.69 4.58
C GLN A 65 2.16 -14.84 4.14
N ALA A 66 0.93 -14.52 3.72
CA ALA A 66 -0.03 -15.50 3.22
C ALA A 66 0.42 -16.12 1.89
N VAL A 67 0.90 -15.31 0.93
CA VAL A 67 1.40 -15.81 -0.35
C VAL A 67 2.64 -16.67 -0.18
N TRP A 68 3.56 -16.29 0.73
CA TRP A 68 4.72 -17.13 1.05
C TRP A 68 4.31 -18.43 1.75
N SER A 69 3.32 -18.38 2.66
CA SER A 69 2.79 -19.58 3.32
C SER A 69 2.07 -20.53 2.35
N GLU A 70 1.31 -20.00 1.38
CA GLU A 70 0.69 -20.80 0.31
C GLU A 70 1.74 -21.41 -0.62
N LEU A 71 2.75 -20.62 -1.03
CA LEU A 71 3.89 -21.12 -1.79
C LEU A 71 4.64 -22.22 -1.04
N ASP A 72 4.84 -22.08 0.28
CA ASP A 72 5.51 -23.10 1.09
C ASP A 72 4.71 -24.38 1.24
N LYS A 73 3.37 -24.31 1.23
CA LYS A 73 2.49 -25.49 1.19
C LYS A 73 2.54 -26.18 -0.17
N GLU A 74 2.47 -25.41 -1.26
CA GLU A 74 2.49 -25.94 -2.63
C GLU A 74 3.87 -26.49 -3.03
N THR A 75 4.94 -25.95 -2.44
CA THR A 75 6.31 -26.36 -2.71
C THR A 75 6.93 -27.18 -1.58
N ALA A 76 6.11 -27.73 -0.69
CA ALA A 76 6.55 -28.62 0.37
C ALA A 76 7.27 -29.84 -0.25
N GLY A 77 8.53 -30.05 0.12
CA GLY A 77 9.38 -31.12 -0.44
C GLY A 77 10.17 -30.75 -1.70
N MET A 78 10.00 -29.55 -2.26
CA MET A 78 10.84 -29.05 -3.35
C MET A 78 12.18 -28.52 -2.84
N THR A 79 13.24 -28.75 -3.62
CA THR A 79 14.52 -28.07 -3.43
C THR A 79 14.40 -26.57 -3.70
N HIS A 80 15.36 -25.77 -3.20
CA HIS A 80 15.36 -24.32 -3.43
C HIS A 80 15.33 -23.93 -4.92
N ILE A 81 16.00 -24.70 -5.78
CA ILE A 81 16.02 -24.44 -7.23
C ILE A 81 14.63 -24.68 -7.82
N GLN A 82 14.00 -25.81 -7.50
CA GLN A 82 12.65 -26.13 -7.95
C GLN A 82 11.60 -25.13 -7.44
N LYS A 83 11.77 -24.62 -6.21
CA LYS A 83 10.93 -23.55 -5.67
C LYS A 83 11.02 -22.27 -6.51
N ALA A 84 12.22 -21.88 -6.91
CA ALA A 84 12.45 -20.69 -7.72
C ALA A 84 11.84 -20.83 -9.13
N GLU A 85 12.02 -21.99 -9.75
CA GLU A 85 11.42 -22.30 -11.06
C GLU A 85 9.89 -22.30 -11.01
N TYR A 86 9.30 -22.91 -9.98
CA TYR A 86 7.85 -22.92 -9.76
C TYR A 86 7.28 -21.50 -9.59
N ALA A 87 7.96 -20.65 -8.81
CA ALA A 87 7.54 -19.27 -8.62
C ALA A 87 7.58 -18.48 -9.95
N LEU A 88 8.60 -18.68 -10.77
CA LEU A 88 8.72 -18.03 -12.09
C LEU A 88 7.60 -18.46 -13.05
N ASP A 89 7.26 -19.75 -13.10
CA ASP A 89 6.16 -20.24 -13.94
C ASP A 89 4.81 -19.65 -13.50
N ARG A 90 4.55 -19.63 -12.18
CA ARG A 90 3.32 -19.06 -11.60
C ARG A 90 3.17 -17.57 -11.93
N MET A 91 4.26 -16.81 -11.87
CA MET A 91 4.25 -15.39 -12.22
C MET A 91 3.97 -15.17 -13.71
N LYS A 92 4.57 -15.97 -14.60
CA LYS A 92 4.34 -15.89 -16.06
C LYS A 92 2.87 -16.17 -16.42
N LYS A 93 2.29 -17.23 -15.86
CA LYS A 93 0.87 -17.57 -16.06
C LYS A 93 -0.05 -16.42 -15.66
N ARG A 94 0.20 -15.83 -14.49
CA ARG A 94 -0.60 -14.72 -13.98
C ARG A 94 -0.45 -13.45 -14.82
N PHE A 95 0.74 -13.18 -15.35
CA PHE A 95 0.97 -12.06 -16.26
C PHE A 95 0.19 -12.22 -17.57
N ASN A 96 0.23 -13.40 -18.18
CA ASN A 96 -0.51 -13.68 -19.41
C ASN A 96 -2.03 -13.55 -19.22
N GLN A 97 -2.56 -14.07 -18.12
CA GLN A 97 -3.98 -13.96 -17.81
C GLN A 97 -4.42 -12.51 -17.57
N LEU A 98 -3.54 -11.67 -17.03
CA LEU A 98 -3.82 -10.24 -16.94
C LEU A 98 -3.85 -9.59 -18.32
N GLN A 99 -2.90 -9.92 -19.20
CA GLN A 99 -2.88 -9.39 -20.58
C GLN A 99 -4.15 -9.75 -21.36
N GLU A 100 -4.66 -10.96 -21.21
CA GLU A 100 -5.92 -11.41 -21.84
C GLU A 100 -7.15 -10.65 -21.33
N ASN A 101 -7.17 -10.25 -20.06
CA ASN A 101 -8.29 -9.49 -19.48
C ASN A 101 -8.31 -8.00 -19.88
N TYR A 102 -7.25 -7.50 -20.53
CA TYR A 102 -7.15 -6.12 -21.03
C TYR A 102 -7.28 -6.00 -22.55
N GLN A 103 -7.67 -7.09 -23.24
CA GLN A 103 -8.09 -7.10 -24.65
C GLN A 103 -9.62 -7.11 -24.76
#